data_AF-A0A3P3VPY4-F1
#
_entry.id   AF-A0A3P3VPY4-F1
#
_cell.length_a   1.000
_cell.length_b   1.000
_cell.length_c   1.000
_cell.angle_alpha   90.00
_cell.angle_beta   90.00
_cell.angle_gamma   90.00
#
_symmetry.space_group_name_H-M   'P 1'
#
loop_
_entity.id
_entity.type
_entity.pdbx_description
1 polymer ?
#
loop_
_entity_poly.entity_id
_entity_poly.type
_entity_poly.pdbx_seq_one_letter_code
_entity_poly.pdbx_strand_id
1 'polypeptide(L)'
;MNRRNFSRRPQKQQARGELTSIETDGPHREWLGMPDYFIHTLTVDGEEYSYLSADEVLDVKIGDTVVFRYQIVGTSKRIDKRSLGLWIDPATYNS
;
A
#
# COMPACT_ATOMS: atom_id res chain seq x y z
N MET A 1 30.63 14.53 22.72
CA MET A 1 29.31 13.91 22.48
C MET A 1 28.93 14.00 21.00
N ASN A 2 29.00 12.90 20.24
CA ASN A 2 28.50 12.87 18.86
C ASN A 2 26.98 12.71 18.85
N ARG A 3 26.24 13.83 18.72
CA ARG A 3 24.81 13.81 18.42
C ARG A 3 24.63 13.33 16.98
N ARG A 4 24.38 12.03 16.80
CA ARG A 4 23.96 11.45 15.53
C ARG A 4 22.68 12.17 15.10
N ASN A 5 22.82 13.03 14.11
CA ASN A 5 21.71 13.77 13.54
C ASN A 5 20.86 12.77 12.74
N PHE A 6 19.85 12.18 13.37
CA PHE A 6 18.85 11.36 12.67
C PHE A 6 18.16 12.27 11.67
N SER A 7 18.61 12.20 10.41
CA SER A 7 18.03 12.96 9.32
C SER A 7 16.53 12.70 9.31
N ARG A 8 15.73 13.75 9.52
CA ARG A 8 14.26 13.70 9.60
C ARG A 8 13.75 13.21 8.25
N ARG A 9 13.60 11.90 8.08
CA ARG A 9 12.98 11.33 6.88
C ARG A 9 11.61 11.99 6.71
N PRO A 10 11.26 12.45 5.50
CA PRO A 10 9.96 13.07 5.27
C PRO A 10 8.87 12.13 5.78
N GLN A 11 7.94 12.70 6.54
CA GLN A 11 6.87 11.95 7.18
C GLN A 11 5.98 11.36 6.10
N LYS A 12 6.01 10.03 5.93
CA LYS A 12 5.10 9.35 5.01
C LYS A 12 3.67 9.61 5.47
N GLN A 13 2.81 9.99 4.53
CA GLN A 13 1.40 10.21 4.78
C GLN A 13 0.71 8.90 5.12
N GLN A 14 -0.39 8.98 5.84
CA GLN A 14 -1.22 7.84 6.20
C GLN A 14 -2.61 8.06 5.60
N ALA A 15 -3.18 7.03 5.00
CA ALA A 15 -4.54 7.02 4.50
C ALA A 15 -5.30 5.84 5.12
N ARG A 16 -6.59 6.04 5.30
CA ARG A 16 -7.55 5.03 5.73
C ARG A 16 -8.84 5.28 4.96
N GLY A 17 -9.42 4.22 4.40
CA GLY A 17 -10.71 4.31 3.73
C GLY A 17 -11.21 2.95 3.28
N GLU A 18 -12.42 2.94 2.74
CA GLU A 18 -13.02 1.76 2.13
C GLU A 18 -12.41 1.54 0.74
N LEU A 19 -12.01 0.31 0.47
CA LEU A 19 -11.49 -0.11 -0.81
C LEU A 19 -12.64 -0.33 -1.80
N THR A 20 -12.71 0.47 -2.87
CA THR A 20 -13.82 0.41 -3.84
C THR A 20 -13.43 -0.31 -5.12
N SER A 21 -12.15 -0.32 -5.49
CA SER A 21 -11.66 -1.02 -6.67
C SER A 21 -10.22 -1.51 -6.46
N ILE A 22 -9.90 -2.64 -7.09
CA ILE A 22 -8.56 -3.23 -7.13
C ILE A 22 -8.29 -3.68 -8.56
N GLU A 23 -7.30 -3.08 -9.20
CA GLU A 23 -6.80 -3.50 -10.51
C GLU A 23 -5.39 -4.02 -10.33
N THR A 24 -5.08 -5.17 -10.94
CA THR A 24 -3.75 -5.79 -10.83
C THR A 24 -3.12 -5.89 -12.21
N ASP A 25 -1.91 -5.36 -12.32
CA ASP A 25 -1.12 -5.33 -13.55
C ASP A 25 0.20 -6.10 -13.34
N GLY A 26 0.47 -7.09 -14.20
CA GLY A 26 1.62 -8.00 -14.11
C GLY A 26 1.31 -9.40 -14.64
N PRO A 27 2.25 -10.36 -14.50
CA PRO A 27 3.55 -10.24 -13.82
C PRO A 27 4.55 -9.36 -14.59
N HIS A 28 5.30 -8.54 -13.86
CA HIS A 28 6.40 -7.73 -14.39
C HIS A 28 7.76 -8.30 -13.99
N ARG A 29 8.72 -8.16 -14.90
CA ARG A 29 10.10 -8.61 -14.69
C ARG A 29 11.08 -7.68 -15.41
N GLU A 30 11.90 -6.97 -14.65
CA GLU A 30 12.86 -6.00 -15.21
C GLU A 30 14.16 -6.66 -15.70
N TRP A 31 14.56 -7.79 -15.10
CA TRP A 31 15.75 -8.54 -15.52
C TRP A 31 15.62 -10.05 -15.33
N LEU A 32 16.42 -10.80 -16.09
CA LEU A 32 16.53 -12.25 -15.95
C LEU A 32 17.03 -12.60 -14.54
N GLY A 33 16.20 -13.29 -13.78
CA GLY A 33 16.45 -13.65 -12.37
C GLY A 33 15.76 -12.76 -11.32
N MET A 34 15.12 -11.65 -11.71
CA MET A 34 14.23 -10.92 -10.78
C MET A 34 12.99 -11.78 -10.49
N PRO A 35 12.53 -11.87 -9.23
CA PRO A 35 11.21 -12.40 -8.94
C PRO A 35 10.15 -11.51 -9.58
N ASP A 36 9.07 -12.12 -10.06
CA ASP A 36 7.95 -11.40 -10.62
C ASP A 36 7.35 -10.46 -9.57
N TYR A 37 6.89 -9.30 -10.03
CA TYR A 37 6.17 -8.36 -9.20
C TYR A 37 4.90 -7.88 -9.91
N PHE A 38 3.94 -7.45 -9.10
CA PHE A 38 2.64 -6.99 -9.54
C PHE A 38 2.45 -5.55 -9.07
N ILE A 39 1.81 -4.76 -9.92
CA ILE A 39 1.43 -3.39 -9.64
C ILE A 39 -0.08 -3.39 -9.44
N HIS A 40 -0.53 -3.12 -8.23
CA HIS A 40 -1.94 -2.99 -7.92
C HIS A 40 -2.33 -1.53 -7.87
N THR A 41 -3.36 -1.16 -8.60
CA THR A 41 -4.02 0.14 -8.46
C THR A 41 -5.23 -0.05 -7.55
N LEU A 42 -5.18 0.57 -6.38
CA LEU A 42 -6.24 0.54 -5.38
C LEU A 42 -6.97 1.88 -5.39
N THR A 43 -8.29 1.84 -5.53
CA THR A 43 -9.15 3.02 -5.37
C THR A 43 -9.73 3.01 -3.98
N VAL A 44 -9.36 4.00 -3.16
CA VAL A 44 -9.75 4.10 -1.76
C VAL A 44 -10.39 5.46 -1.55
N ASP A 45 -11.65 5.48 -1.11
CA ASP A 45 -12.45 6.72 -0.94
C ASP A 45 -12.48 7.61 -2.20
N GLY A 46 -12.42 7.00 -3.38
CA GLY A 46 -12.39 7.70 -4.67
C GLY A 46 -11.01 8.23 -5.09
N GLU A 47 -9.95 7.95 -4.32
CA GLU A 47 -8.58 8.30 -4.69
C GLU A 47 -7.78 7.07 -5.11
N GLU A 48 -6.99 7.21 -6.18
CA GLU A 48 -6.16 6.13 -6.72
C GLU A 48 -4.77 6.09 -6.07
N TYR A 49 -4.35 4.87 -5.75
CA TYR A 49 -3.07 4.57 -5.12
C TYR A 49 -2.40 3.37 -5.80
N SER A 50 -1.11 3.49 -6.10
CA SER A 50 -0.32 2.40 -6.67
C SER A 50 0.43 1.64 -5.58
N TYR A 51 0.28 0.32 -5.55
CA TYR A 51 0.95 -0.58 -4.62
C TYR A 51 1.76 -1.63 -5.38
N LEU A 52 3.02 -1.83 -5.00
CA LEU A 52 3.90 -2.81 -5.64
C LEU A 52 4.09 -4.00 -4.72
N SER A 53 3.57 -5.16 -5.14
CA SER A 53 3.61 -6.42 -4.41
C SER A 53 4.40 -7.48 -5.16
N ALA A 54 4.84 -8.52 -4.46
CA ALA A 54 5.35 -9.73 -5.09
C ALA A 54 4.23 -10.73 -5.41
N ASP A 55 3.08 -10.56 -4.76
CA ASP A 55 1.92 -11.46 -4.85
C ASP A 55 0.90 -10.90 -5.84
N GLU A 56 0.28 -11.78 -6.63
CA GLU A 56 -0.80 -11.42 -7.58
C GLU A 56 -2.10 -11.08 -6.85
N VAL A 57 -2.37 -11.74 -5.72
CA VAL A 57 -3.60 -11.57 -4.95
C VAL A 57 -3.26 -10.92 -3.61
N LEU A 58 -3.91 -9.79 -3.33
CA LEU A 58 -3.79 -9.11 -2.06
C LEU A 58 -4.76 -9.70 -1.03
N ASP A 59 -4.36 -9.67 0.25
CA ASP A 59 -5.21 -10.08 1.38
C ASP A 59 -6.26 -8.99 1.76
N VAL A 60 -6.71 -8.20 0.79
CA VAL A 60 -7.72 -7.15 0.95
C VAL A 60 -8.79 -7.31 -0.12
N LYS A 61 -10.06 -7.05 0.22
CA LYS A 61 -11.18 -7.17 -0.71
C LYS A 61 -11.91 -5.84 -0.84
N ILE A 62 -12.66 -5.70 -1.93
CA ILE A 62 -13.55 -4.56 -2.15
C ILE A 62 -14.59 -4.53 -1.01
N GLY A 63 -14.76 -3.38 -0.38
CA GLY A 63 -15.59 -3.17 0.81
C GLY A 63 -14.82 -3.26 2.14
N ASP A 64 -13.57 -3.76 2.14
CA ASP A 64 -12.76 -3.73 3.35
C ASP A 64 -12.25 -2.32 3.63
N THR A 65 -12.18 -1.96 4.91
CA THR A 65 -11.47 -0.75 5.33
C THR A 65 -9.99 -1.06 5.39
N VAL A 66 -9.20 -0.38 4.55
CA VAL A 66 -7.74 -0.55 4.51
C VAL A 66 -7.04 0.65 5.17
N VAL A 67 -5.91 0.37 5.82
CA VAL A 67 -5.01 1.37 6.39
C VAL A 67 -3.64 1.22 5.76
N PHE A 68 -3.06 2.32 5.29
CA PHE A 68 -1.75 2.27 4.68
C PHE A 68 -0.99 3.58 4.76
N ARG A 69 0.31 3.48 4.49
CA ARG A 69 1.19 4.63 4.36
C ARG A 69 1.57 4.79 2.90
N TYR A 70 1.55 6.03 2.44
CA TYR A 70 1.89 6.35 1.06
C TYR A 70 2.83 7.56 0.99
N GLN A 71 3.44 7.70 -0.17
CA GLN A 71 4.26 8.85 -0.54
C GLN A 71 3.81 9.35 -1.91
N ILE A 72 3.93 10.65 -2.14
CA ILE A 72 3.62 11.25 -3.43
C ILE A 72 4.90 11.25 -4.26
N VAL A 73 4.86 10.62 -5.43
CA VAL A 73 5.98 10.56 -6.38
C VAL A 73 5.53 11.20 -7.67
N GLY A 74 5.90 12.46 -7.89
CA GLY A 74 5.35 13.27 -8.97
C GLY A 74 3.85 13.51 -8.75
N THR A 75 3.02 13.01 -9.66
CA THR A 75 1.55 13.11 -9.59
C THR A 75 0.90 11.85 -9.00
N SER A 76 1.64 10.75 -8.86
CA SER A 76 1.11 9.46 -8.42
C SER A 76 1.30 9.26 -6.92
N LYS A 77 0.30 8.65 -6.26
CA LYS A 77 0.37 8.26 -4.85
C LYS A 77 0.81 6.81 -4.77
N ARG A 78 1.98 6.57 -4.16
CA ARG A 78 2.57 5.23 -4.05
C ARG A 78 2.51 4.72 -2.62
N ILE A 79 1.87 3.57 -2.43
CA ILE A 79 1.78 2.87 -1.15
C ILE A 79 3.13 2.21 -0.84
N ASP A 80 3.51 2.25 0.43
CA ASP A 80 4.71 1.60 0.92
C ASP A 80 4.54 0.07 1.02
N LYS A 81 5.53 -0.69 0.52
CA LYS A 81 5.49 -2.14 0.32
C LYS A 81 4.99 -2.96 1.54
N ARG A 82 5.23 -2.49 2.77
CA ARG A 82 4.85 -3.22 4.00
C ARG A 82 3.82 -2.50 4.86
N SER A 83 3.19 -1.47 4.32
CA SER A 83 2.28 -0.63 5.10
C SER A 83 0.82 -0.91 4.81
N LEU A 84 0.47 -1.72 3.80
CA LEU A 84 -0.91 -2.11 3.52
C LEU A 84 -1.39 -3.08 4.60
N GLY A 85 -2.46 -2.71 5.30
CA GLY A 85 -3.11 -3.56 6.29
C GLY A 85 -4.62 -3.39 6.25
N LEU A 86 -5.33 -4.44 6.65
CA LEU A 86 -6.77 -4.43 6.82
C LEU A 86 -7.10 -3.86 8.20
N TRP A 87 -7.99 -2.89 8.25
CA TRP A 87 -8.47 -2.34 9.51
C TRP A 87 -9.57 -3.26 10.05
N ILE A 88 -9.24 -3.97 11.13
CA ILE A 88 -10.20 -4.79 11.85
C ILE A 88 -10.86 -3.96 12.95
N ASP A 89 -12.19 -3.94 12.96
CA ASP A 89 -12.93 -3.31 14.05
C ASP A 89 -12.88 -4.22 15.31
N PRO A 90 -12.47 -3.70 16.48
CA PRO A 90 -12.33 -4.50 17.69
C PRO A 90 -13.66 -5.03 18.25
N ALA A 91 -14.82 -4.45 17.89
CA ALA A 91 -16.13 -4.94 18.32
C ALA A 91 -16.60 -6.18 17.54
N THR A 92 -15.97 -6.48 16.41
CA THR A 92 -16.34 -7.62 15.55
C THR A 92 -15.71 -8.94 16.03
N TYR A 93 -14.78 -8.90 16.99
CA TYR A 93 -13.97 -10.07 17.40
C TYR A 93 -14.58 -10.90 18.55
N ASN A 94 -15.79 -10.60 19.05
CA ASN A 94 -16.32 -11.23 20.27
C ASN A 94 -17.78 -11.73 20.17
N SER A 95 -18.15 -12.43 19.09
CA SER A 95 -19.39 -13.23 19.03
C SER A 95 -19.12 -14.72 19.10
#